data_AF-A0A0L8FJG3-F1
#
_entry.id   AF-A0A0L8FJG3-F1
#
_cell.length_a   1.000
_cell.length_b   1.000
_cell.length_c   1.000
_cell.angle_alpha   90.00
_cell.angle_beta   90.00
_cell.angle_gamma   90.00
#
_symmetry.space_group_name_H-M   'P 1'
#
loop_
_entity.id
_entity.type
_entity.pdbx_description
1 polymer ?
#
loop_
_entity_poly.entity_id
_entity_poly.type
_entity_poly.pdbx_seq_one_letter_code
_entity_poly.pdbx_strand_id
1 'polypeptide(L)'
;DNPRFKENNLNEKLIMFTTWVMMKSLTLRTKHIMLTMGSDFQYSNANAWYKNLDKLIKYINAKQAKGSKLNLIYSTPSCYLYQLNRANITWPVKTDDFFPYADRLHSYWTGYFTSRPAIKQFIRESSNLFQVTRHLDVFAQLQNHIDLFRVWEPLSVAQHHDAVTGTEKQAVANDYTARLSAGVESYQKLTNAAYAKLLPKTKEAPPTHYFCSLLNISMCVVTEDLSEFTVTLYNPLAQLVSNWVRLPVIGSSYTVLGPDLNPVQTQVIAISSSTKRIPERRRSKAQNTLIFEVKIQPLGFATYFVQMTTRISNLESKVSASVAQDYYYYIGHPGNNSDTNTQASNNYIFRPLNNTPSSVNYLMPVKSHIVKGPLVQEVHQVFCPWITQVIRLYKSNNFAEVEWTAGSIPIHDNKGKEIVVSYQTNLKTNNLFYTDANGRQIMERKLNYRPTWTLKNSEPIAGNYYPVNTKIFIKDVMKDVQFTVLTDRSQGGSSLRDGHVELMLHRRLLYDDGRGVGEPLNETGADGHGLIIRGMYLYS
;
A
#
# COMPACT_ATOMS: atom_id res chain seq x y z
N ASP A 1 -21.20 -29.05 -36.89
CA ASP A 1 -20.61 -30.30 -37.41
C ASP A 1 -21.62 -31.21 -38.07
N ASN A 2 -22.93 -31.13 -37.76
CA ASN A 2 -23.93 -31.84 -38.54
C ASN A 2 -23.99 -31.28 -39.99
N PRO A 3 -23.65 -32.08 -41.01
CA PRO A 3 -23.59 -31.64 -42.40
C PRO A 3 -24.96 -31.33 -43.01
N ARG A 4 -26.06 -31.71 -42.34
CA ARG A 4 -27.43 -31.41 -42.77
C ARG A 4 -27.87 -29.98 -42.44
N PHE A 5 -27.12 -29.25 -41.63
CA PHE A 5 -27.42 -27.85 -41.34
C PHE A 5 -26.71 -26.92 -42.33
N LYS A 6 -27.46 -26.00 -42.94
CA LYS A 6 -26.93 -24.98 -43.87
C LYS A 6 -25.87 -24.08 -43.23
N GLU A 7 -25.92 -23.91 -41.91
CA GLU A 7 -24.98 -23.11 -41.11
C GLU A 7 -23.77 -23.92 -40.60
N ASN A 8 -23.46 -25.08 -41.18
CA ASN A 8 -22.33 -25.89 -40.74
C ASN A 8 -20.98 -25.19 -41.02
N ASN A 9 -20.42 -24.56 -40.00
CA ASN A 9 -19.17 -23.79 -40.05
C ASN A 9 -17.92 -24.59 -39.66
N LEU A 10 -18.01 -25.93 -39.55
CA LEU A 10 -16.92 -26.76 -39.01
C LEU A 10 -15.59 -26.53 -39.76
N ASN A 11 -15.58 -26.61 -41.09
CA ASN A 11 -14.35 -26.48 -41.86
C ASN A 11 -13.71 -25.09 -41.72
N GLU A 12 -14.53 -24.03 -41.72
CA GLU A 12 -14.09 -22.66 -41.51
C GLU A 12 -13.39 -22.52 -40.14
N LYS A 13 -14.04 -22.98 -39.06
CA LYS A 13 -13.47 -22.93 -37.70
C LYS A 13 -12.17 -23.73 -37.57
N LEU A 14 -12.09 -24.90 -38.19
CA LEU A 14 -10.85 -25.71 -38.19
C LEU A 14 -9.71 -25.01 -38.92
N ILE A 15 -9.98 -24.32 -40.05
CA ILE A 15 -8.97 -23.56 -40.80
C ILE A 15 -8.50 -22.38 -39.95
N MET A 16 -9.42 -21.55 -39.43
CA MET A 16 -9.09 -20.41 -38.57
C MET A 16 -8.20 -20.84 -37.38
N PHE A 17 -8.60 -21.90 -36.68
CA PHE A 17 -7.85 -22.43 -35.55
C PHE A 17 -6.45 -22.90 -35.94
N THR A 18 -6.35 -23.69 -37.02
CA THR A 18 -5.07 -24.22 -37.51
C THR A 18 -4.12 -23.08 -37.88
N THR A 19 -4.61 -22.09 -38.63
CA THR A 19 -3.82 -20.91 -39.02
C THR A 19 -3.30 -20.16 -37.80
N TRP A 20 -4.17 -19.92 -36.81
CA TRP A 20 -3.78 -19.22 -35.58
C TRP A 20 -2.72 -20.00 -34.78
N VAL A 21 -2.90 -21.32 -34.60
CA VAL A 21 -1.95 -22.17 -33.86
C VAL A 21 -0.59 -22.21 -34.56
N MET A 22 -0.57 -22.30 -35.89
CA MET A 22 0.66 -22.28 -36.66
C MET A 22 1.39 -20.94 -36.51
N MET A 23 0.68 -19.81 -36.59
CA MET A 23 1.26 -18.49 -36.32
C MET A 23 1.79 -18.37 -34.89
N LYS A 24 1.05 -18.84 -33.89
CA LYS A 24 1.50 -18.83 -32.49
C LYS A 24 2.76 -19.67 -32.28
N SER A 25 2.85 -20.83 -32.94
CA SER A 25 4.00 -21.74 -32.84
C SER A 25 5.33 -21.09 -33.21
N LEU A 26 5.32 -20.14 -34.15
CA LEU A 26 6.52 -19.42 -34.61
C LEU A 26 7.15 -18.53 -33.53
N THR A 27 6.39 -18.20 -32.48
CA THR A 27 6.85 -17.35 -31.35
C THR A 27 7.36 -18.15 -30.17
N LEU A 28 7.31 -19.48 -30.22
CA LEU A 28 7.62 -20.38 -29.12
C LEU A 28 8.84 -21.24 -29.43
N ARG A 29 9.60 -21.60 -28.40
CA ARG A 29 10.84 -22.39 -28.55
C ARG A 29 10.60 -23.89 -28.73
N THR A 30 9.42 -24.39 -28.38
CA THR A 30 9.08 -25.82 -28.46
C THR A 30 7.84 -26.05 -29.31
N LYS A 31 7.55 -27.33 -29.58
CA LYS A 31 6.34 -27.77 -30.29
C LYS A 31 5.11 -27.90 -29.38
N HIS A 32 5.22 -27.52 -28.11
CA HIS A 32 4.11 -27.52 -27.16
C HIS A 32 3.55 -26.11 -27.03
N ILE A 33 2.23 -25.98 -27.12
CA ILE A 33 1.53 -24.70 -27.07
C ILE A 33 0.42 -24.83 -26.03
N MET A 34 0.42 -23.95 -25.03
CA MET A 34 -0.68 -23.85 -24.07
C MET A 34 -1.76 -22.91 -24.60
N LEU A 35 -3.00 -23.41 -24.65
CA LEU A 35 -4.18 -22.61 -24.99
C LEU A 35 -5.01 -22.39 -23.73
N THR A 36 -5.11 -21.15 -23.29
CA THR A 36 -5.93 -20.75 -22.13
C THR A 36 -7.37 -20.59 -22.57
N MET A 37 -8.09 -21.72 -22.68
CA MET A 37 -9.48 -21.77 -23.13
C MET A 37 -10.41 -21.27 -22.02
N GLY A 38 -10.51 -19.96 -21.82
CA GLY A 38 -11.35 -19.33 -20.81
C GLY A 38 -11.11 -17.82 -20.73
N SER A 39 -11.90 -17.15 -19.89
CA SER A 39 -11.81 -15.72 -19.58
C SER A 39 -12.55 -15.46 -18.26
N ASP A 40 -12.59 -14.21 -17.81
CA ASP A 40 -13.33 -13.75 -16.64
C ASP A 40 -14.73 -14.36 -16.54
N PHE A 41 -14.97 -15.04 -15.41
CA PHE A 41 -16.24 -15.68 -15.03
C PHE A 41 -16.87 -16.59 -16.11
N GLN A 42 -16.07 -17.12 -17.03
CA GLN A 42 -16.50 -18.16 -17.98
C GLN A 42 -16.76 -19.50 -17.26
N TYR A 43 -17.25 -20.48 -18.01
CA TYR A 43 -17.61 -21.83 -17.51
C TYR A 43 -18.80 -21.90 -16.54
N SER A 44 -19.57 -20.82 -16.33
CA SER A 44 -20.89 -20.88 -15.69
C SER A 44 -21.82 -21.89 -16.39
N ASN A 45 -21.73 -21.97 -17.72
CA ASN A 45 -22.21 -23.10 -18.52
C ASN A 45 -21.03 -23.86 -19.16
N ALA A 46 -20.37 -24.69 -18.37
CA ALA A 46 -19.20 -25.46 -18.80
C ALA A 46 -19.49 -26.39 -19.99
N ASN A 47 -20.70 -26.98 -20.07
CA ASN A 47 -21.05 -27.93 -21.12
C ASN A 47 -20.95 -27.31 -22.53
N ALA A 48 -21.30 -26.02 -22.67
CA ALA A 48 -21.17 -25.33 -23.95
C ALA A 48 -19.71 -25.24 -24.43
N TRP A 49 -18.76 -25.05 -23.50
CA TRP A 49 -17.32 -25.07 -23.79
C TRP A 49 -16.84 -26.47 -24.15
N TYR A 50 -17.09 -27.46 -23.28
CA TYR A 50 -16.61 -28.82 -23.47
C TYR A 50 -17.12 -29.46 -24.78
N LYS A 51 -18.41 -29.27 -25.11
CA LYS A 51 -18.99 -29.76 -26.37
C LYS A 51 -18.27 -29.24 -27.63
N ASN A 52 -17.79 -28.00 -27.61
CA ASN A 52 -17.06 -27.42 -28.75
C ASN A 52 -15.59 -27.84 -28.75
N LEU A 53 -14.96 -27.92 -27.57
CA LEU A 53 -13.60 -28.41 -27.42
C LEU A 53 -13.44 -29.87 -27.85
N ASP A 54 -14.38 -30.75 -27.48
CA ASP A 54 -14.41 -32.14 -27.92
C ASP A 54 -14.46 -32.26 -29.45
N LYS A 55 -15.31 -31.45 -30.10
CA LYS A 55 -15.39 -31.39 -31.56
C LYS A 55 -14.07 -30.91 -32.16
N LEU A 56 -13.50 -29.84 -31.61
CA LEU A 56 -12.24 -29.27 -32.10
C LEU A 56 -11.10 -30.31 -31.99
N ILE A 57 -10.95 -30.94 -30.84
CA ILE A 57 -9.96 -32.01 -30.60
C ILE A 57 -10.17 -33.15 -31.58
N LYS A 58 -11.40 -33.69 -31.67
CA LYS A 58 -11.74 -34.80 -32.57
C LYS A 58 -11.37 -34.51 -34.01
N TYR A 59 -11.85 -33.38 -34.55
CA TYR A 59 -11.69 -33.08 -35.97
C TYR A 59 -10.29 -32.60 -36.35
N ILE A 60 -9.54 -31.93 -35.46
CA ILE A 60 -8.13 -31.59 -35.72
C ILE A 60 -7.26 -32.85 -35.67
N ASN A 61 -7.41 -33.69 -34.63
CA ASN A 61 -6.59 -34.90 -34.51
C ASN A 61 -6.87 -35.89 -35.65
N ALA A 62 -8.11 -35.99 -36.13
CA ALA A 62 -8.44 -36.80 -37.31
C ALA A 62 -7.68 -36.38 -38.59
N LYS A 63 -7.23 -35.13 -38.70
CA LYS A 63 -6.40 -34.67 -39.84
C LYS A 63 -4.98 -35.22 -39.82
N GLN A 64 -4.53 -35.85 -38.72
CA GLN A 64 -3.23 -36.54 -38.67
C GLN A 64 -3.14 -37.65 -39.71
N ALA A 65 -4.26 -38.35 -39.99
CA ALA A 65 -4.35 -39.34 -41.05
C ALA A 65 -4.08 -38.76 -42.46
N LYS A 66 -4.15 -37.44 -42.62
CA LYS A 66 -3.85 -36.69 -43.85
C LYS A 66 -2.53 -35.91 -43.75
N GLY A 67 -1.66 -36.26 -42.81
CA GLY A 67 -0.34 -35.67 -42.64
C GLY A 67 -0.26 -34.42 -41.75
N SER A 68 -1.35 -34.02 -41.09
CA SER A 68 -1.28 -32.94 -40.08
C SER A 68 -0.37 -33.33 -38.91
N LYS A 69 0.48 -32.40 -38.46
CA LYS A 69 1.35 -32.59 -37.30
C LYS A 69 0.74 -32.07 -35.99
N LEU A 70 -0.47 -31.51 -36.05
CA LEU A 70 -1.15 -30.99 -34.86
C LEU A 70 -1.75 -32.13 -34.04
N ASN A 71 -1.56 -32.06 -32.72
CA ASN A 71 -2.20 -32.94 -31.75
C ASN A 71 -2.76 -32.09 -30.60
N LEU A 72 -4.08 -32.12 -30.43
CA LEU A 72 -4.78 -31.40 -29.37
C LEU A 72 -5.20 -32.38 -28.28
N ILE A 73 -5.07 -31.93 -27.04
CA ILE A 73 -5.49 -32.66 -25.84
C ILE A 73 -6.05 -31.67 -24.83
N TYR A 74 -6.93 -32.14 -23.95
CA TYR A 74 -7.13 -31.47 -22.67
C TYR A 74 -5.83 -31.55 -21.87
N SER A 75 -5.48 -30.45 -21.20
CA SER A 75 -4.23 -30.35 -20.45
C SER A 75 -4.38 -29.35 -19.32
N THR A 76 -3.35 -29.27 -18.50
CA THR A 76 -3.20 -28.32 -17.41
C THR A 76 -1.87 -27.57 -17.56
N PRO A 77 -1.69 -26.41 -16.89
CA PRO A 77 -0.41 -25.73 -16.85
C PRO A 77 0.74 -26.64 -16.36
N SER A 78 0.48 -27.54 -15.40
CA SER A 78 1.48 -28.48 -14.90
C SER A 78 1.90 -29.52 -15.95
N CYS A 79 0.95 -30.11 -16.67
CA CYS A 79 1.25 -31.03 -17.77
C CYS A 79 2.02 -30.34 -18.91
N TYR A 80 1.68 -29.09 -19.22
CA TYR A 80 2.42 -28.28 -20.19
C TYR A 80 3.87 -28.04 -19.75
N LEU A 81 4.09 -27.59 -18.52
CA LEU A 81 5.43 -27.36 -17.97
C LEU A 81 6.26 -28.64 -17.91
N TYR A 82 5.64 -29.77 -17.59
CA TYR A 82 6.29 -31.09 -17.62
C TYR A 82 6.86 -31.40 -19.03
N GLN A 83 6.09 -31.14 -20.08
CA GLN A 83 6.57 -31.35 -21.46
C GLN A 83 7.66 -30.34 -21.86
N LEU A 84 7.55 -29.08 -21.42
CA LEU A 84 8.62 -28.09 -21.63
C LEU A 84 9.93 -28.49 -20.96
N ASN A 85 9.88 -29.04 -19.75
CA ASN A 85 11.06 -29.53 -19.05
C ASN A 85 11.70 -30.71 -19.79
N ARG A 86 10.88 -31.65 -20.30
CA ARG A 86 11.34 -32.81 -21.08
C ARG A 86 11.85 -32.47 -22.48
N ALA A 87 11.57 -31.27 -23.00
CA ALA A 87 12.09 -30.84 -24.29
C ALA A 87 13.62 -30.73 -24.31
N ASN A 88 14.27 -30.70 -23.14
CA ASN A 88 15.72 -30.66 -22.97
C ASN A 88 16.40 -29.58 -23.82
N ILE A 89 15.84 -28.37 -23.79
CA ILE A 89 16.39 -27.18 -24.46
C ILE A 89 16.90 -26.17 -23.45
N THR A 90 17.80 -25.29 -23.89
CA THR A 90 18.26 -24.15 -23.10
C THR A 90 17.23 -23.01 -23.15
N TRP A 91 16.88 -22.50 -21.97
CA TRP A 91 15.97 -21.38 -21.80
C TRP A 91 16.74 -20.08 -21.49
N PRO A 92 16.29 -18.92 -21.98
CA PRO A 92 16.89 -17.66 -21.62
C PRO A 92 16.64 -17.35 -20.13
N VAL A 93 17.62 -16.73 -19.48
CA VAL A 93 17.51 -16.30 -18.09
C VAL A 93 16.91 -14.90 -18.03
N LYS A 94 15.98 -14.69 -17.10
CA LYS A 94 15.36 -13.39 -16.76
C LYS A 94 15.57 -13.17 -15.26
N THR A 95 16.20 -12.07 -14.87
CA THR A 95 16.59 -11.82 -13.46
C THR A 95 15.95 -10.59 -12.83
N ASP A 96 15.56 -9.59 -13.62
CA ASP A 96 14.77 -8.42 -13.19
C ASP A 96 13.26 -8.73 -13.16
N ASP A 97 12.46 -7.78 -12.68
CA ASP A 97 11.01 -7.89 -12.62
C ASP A 97 10.30 -7.44 -13.92
N PHE A 98 8.97 -7.36 -13.89
CA PHE A 98 8.13 -6.98 -15.03
C PHE A 98 7.47 -5.60 -14.83
N PHE A 99 8.08 -4.71 -14.03
CA PHE A 99 7.55 -3.38 -13.77
C PHE A 99 8.25 -2.25 -14.53
N PRO A 100 7.55 -1.14 -14.77
CA PRO A 100 6.09 -1.00 -14.78
C PRO A 100 5.46 -1.66 -16.01
N TYR A 101 4.21 -2.11 -15.87
CA TYR A 101 3.39 -2.63 -16.96
C TYR A 101 2.76 -1.50 -17.79
N ALA A 102 2.73 -1.69 -19.11
CA ALA A 102 1.93 -0.90 -20.03
C ALA A 102 1.34 -1.81 -21.10
N ASP A 103 0.05 -1.71 -21.34
CA ASP A 103 -0.66 -2.51 -22.36
C ASP A 103 -0.66 -1.83 -23.74
N ARG A 104 -0.49 -0.50 -23.78
CA ARG A 104 -0.39 0.32 -24.99
C ARG A 104 0.30 1.66 -24.69
N LEU A 105 0.52 2.47 -25.73
CA LEU A 105 1.03 3.83 -25.59
C LEU A 105 0.15 4.65 -24.63
N HIS A 106 0.79 5.52 -23.85
CA HIS A 106 0.13 6.40 -22.87
C HIS A 106 -0.68 5.68 -21.77
N SER A 107 -0.45 4.39 -21.57
CA SER A 107 -1.21 3.55 -20.63
C SER A 107 -0.28 2.79 -19.69
N TYR A 108 0.52 3.49 -18.89
CA TYR A 108 1.31 2.86 -17.83
C TYR A 108 0.45 2.62 -16.60
N TRP A 109 0.43 1.37 -16.14
CA TRP A 109 -0.36 0.92 -14.99
C TRP A 109 0.44 1.16 -13.71
N THR A 110 0.72 2.43 -13.43
CA THR A 110 1.50 2.85 -12.26
C THR A 110 0.67 3.68 -11.28
N GLY A 111 -0.58 4.00 -11.63
CA GLY A 111 -1.53 4.68 -10.76
C GLY A 111 -1.96 3.82 -9.57
N TYR A 112 -2.19 2.53 -9.80
CA TYR A 112 -2.63 1.59 -8.74
C TYR A 112 -1.57 1.34 -7.66
N PHE A 113 -0.32 1.78 -7.88
CA PHE A 113 0.67 1.77 -6.81
C PHE A 113 0.20 2.64 -5.63
N THR A 114 -0.52 3.73 -5.90
CA THR A 114 -1.03 4.67 -4.88
C THR A 114 -2.56 4.71 -4.75
N SER A 115 -3.35 4.27 -5.74
CA SER A 115 -4.83 4.29 -5.67
C SER A 115 -5.38 3.70 -4.36
N ARG A 116 -6.33 4.39 -3.72
CA ARG A 116 -6.88 4.04 -2.39
C ARG A 116 -5.81 3.88 -1.30
N PRO A 117 -5.03 4.93 -0.99
CA PRO A 117 -3.93 4.81 -0.03
C PRO A 117 -4.39 4.56 1.42
N ALA A 118 -5.66 4.83 1.77
CA ALA A 118 -6.20 4.48 3.08
C ALA A 118 -6.25 2.97 3.30
N ILE A 119 -6.83 2.21 2.36
CA ILE A 119 -6.97 0.75 2.53
C ILE A 119 -5.60 0.06 2.46
N LYS A 120 -4.64 0.57 1.67
CA LYS A 120 -3.26 0.05 1.65
C LYS A 120 -2.59 0.12 3.03
N GLN A 121 -2.80 1.21 3.76
CA GLN A 121 -2.33 1.33 5.15
C GLN A 121 -3.08 0.37 6.07
N PHE A 122 -4.40 0.30 5.95
CA PHE A 122 -5.21 -0.55 6.81
C PHE A 122 -4.85 -2.04 6.65
N ILE A 123 -4.52 -2.47 5.43
CA ILE A 123 -3.98 -3.80 5.14
C ILE A 123 -2.62 -4.01 5.83
N ARG A 124 -1.70 -3.03 5.79
CA ARG A 124 -0.41 -3.13 6.47
C ARG A 124 -0.58 -3.26 7.99
N GLU A 125 -1.43 -2.43 8.59
CA GLU A 125 -1.72 -2.46 10.02
C GLU A 125 -2.39 -3.78 10.43
N SER A 126 -3.37 -4.23 9.65
CA SER A 126 -4.04 -5.51 9.86
C SER A 126 -3.07 -6.69 9.74
N SER A 127 -2.10 -6.62 8.81
CA SER A 127 -1.04 -7.62 8.69
C SER A 127 -0.13 -7.68 9.91
N ASN A 128 0.20 -6.53 10.51
CA ASN A 128 0.95 -6.50 11.77
C ASN A 128 0.14 -7.11 12.92
N LEU A 129 -1.12 -6.69 13.09
CA LEU A 129 -2.01 -7.24 14.13
C LEU A 129 -2.23 -8.74 13.96
N PHE A 130 -2.35 -9.21 12.72
CA PHE A 130 -2.44 -10.64 12.42
C PHE A 130 -1.18 -11.39 12.86
N GLN A 131 0.01 -10.85 12.64
CA GLN A 131 1.25 -11.48 13.11
C GLN A 131 1.33 -11.50 14.64
N VAL A 132 0.99 -10.39 15.30
CA VAL A 132 0.95 -10.29 16.78
C VAL A 132 -0.01 -11.32 17.37
N THR A 133 -1.22 -11.42 16.82
CA THR A 133 -2.23 -12.35 17.31
C THR A 133 -1.81 -13.80 17.13
N ARG A 134 -1.15 -14.15 16.02
CA ARG A 134 -0.56 -15.49 15.85
C ARG A 134 0.48 -15.83 16.91
N HIS A 135 1.34 -14.88 17.29
CA HIS A 135 2.29 -15.11 18.37
C HIS A 135 1.58 -15.36 19.70
N LEU A 136 0.62 -14.49 20.04
CA LEU A 136 -0.14 -14.59 21.29
C LEU A 136 -0.98 -15.86 21.38
N ASP A 137 -1.58 -16.30 20.27
CA ASP A 137 -2.31 -17.56 20.16
C ASP A 137 -1.43 -18.76 20.56
N VAL A 138 -0.23 -18.82 19.96
CA VAL A 138 0.76 -19.87 20.24
C VAL A 138 1.25 -19.80 21.69
N PHE A 139 1.65 -18.61 22.16
CA PHE A 139 2.21 -18.45 23.50
C PHE A 139 1.19 -18.71 24.61
N ALA A 140 -0.08 -18.31 24.42
CA ALA A 140 -1.13 -18.57 25.39
C ALA A 140 -1.79 -19.95 25.20
N GLN A 141 -1.37 -20.71 24.19
CA GLN A 141 -1.89 -22.03 23.83
C GLN A 141 -3.43 -22.03 23.83
N LEU A 142 -4.05 -21.17 23.01
CA LEU A 142 -5.51 -21.01 23.01
C LEU A 142 -6.27 -22.17 22.32
N GLN A 143 -5.57 -23.21 21.85
CA GLN A 143 -6.07 -24.50 21.33
C GLN A 143 -7.58 -24.50 20.97
N ASN A 144 -7.91 -24.08 19.74
CA ASN A 144 -9.24 -24.17 19.12
C ASN A 144 -10.38 -23.32 19.71
N HIS A 145 -10.12 -22.34 20.58
CA HIS A 145 -11.19 -21.46 21.09
C HIS A 145 -11.66 -20.36 20.13
N ILE A 146 -10.95 -20.12 19.03
CA ILE A 146 -11.23 -19.01 18.11
C ILE A 146 -11.26 -19.53 16.67
N ASP A 147 -12.28 -19.10 15.93
CA ASP A 147 -12.41 -19.36 14.50
C ASP A 147 -11.28 -18.64 13.74
N LEU A 148 -10.16 -19.34 13.56
CA LEU A 148 -8.99 -18.82 12.85
C LEU A 148 -9.37 -18.36 11.45
N PHE A 149 -10.40 -18.95 10.80
CA PHE A 149 -10.86 -18.52 9.48
C PHE A 149 -11.24 -17.03 9.47
N ARG A 150 -12.00 -16.58 10.48
CA ARG A 150 -12.37 -15.16 10.64
C ARG A 150 -11.18 -14.23 10.94
N VAL A 151 -10.07 -14.80 11.38
CA VAL A 151 -8.82 -14.09 11.69
C VAL A 151 -8.00 -13.89 10.41
N TRP A 152 -7.82 -14.92 9.56
CA TRP A 152 -6.93 -14.82 8.39
C TRP A 152 -7.63 -14.46 7.07
N GLU A 153 -8.92 -14.81 6.90
CA GLU A 153 -9.65 -14.62 5.63
C GLU A 153 -9.71 -13.16 5.19
N PRO A 154 -10.11 -12.16 6.02
CA PRO A 154 -10.25 -10.78 5.56
C PRO A 154 -8.97 -10.20 4.98
N LEU A 155 -7.84 -10.45 5.66
CA LEU A 155 -6.53 -9.99 5.21
C LEU A 155 -6.09 -10.68 3.91
N SER A 156 -6.44 -11.95 3.74
CA SER A 156 -6.09 -12.75 2.56
C SER A 156 -6.87 -12.33 1.33
N VAL A 157 -8.18 -12.12 1.48
CA VAL A 157 -9.04 -11.56 0.43
C VAL A 157 -8.56 -10.17 0.03
N ALA A 158 -8.12 -9.35 0.99
CA ALA A 158 -7.58 -8.03 0.71
C ALA A 158 -6.26 -8.04 -0.10
N GLN A 159 -5.58 -9.18 -0.25
CA GLN A 159 -4.43 -9.32 -1.16
C GLN A 159 -4.80 -9.52 -2.62
N HIS A 160 -6.10 -9.62 -2.94
CA HIS A 160 -6.58 -9.72 -4.31
C HIS A 160 -6.05 -8.56 -5.17
N HIS A 161 -5.80 -8.83 -6.45
CA HIS A 161 -5.22 -7.86 -7.38
C HIS A 161 -6.16 -6.71 -7.76
N ASP A 162 -7.43 -6.77 -7.34
CA ASP A 162 -8.38 -5.64 -7.32
C ASP A 162 -8.81 -5.30 -5.89
N ALA A 163 -7.96 -5.47 -4.88
CA ALA A 163 -8.25 -5.05 -3.51
C ALA A 163 -7.13 -4.15 -2.99
N VAL A 164 -5.96 -4.70 -2.64
CA VAL A 164 -4.80 -3.91 -2.22
C VAL A 164 -4.32 -2.93 -3.28
N THR A 165 -4.65 -3.16 -4.55
CA THR A 165 -4.32 -2.26 -5.67
C THR A 165 -5.23 -1.03 -5.72
N GLY A 166 -6.41 -1.08 -5.10
CA GLY A 166 -7.40 -0.01 -5.16
C GLY A 166 -8.06 0.13 -6.52
N THR A 167 -8.27 -0.98 -7.21
CA THR A 167 -8.80 -1.05 -8.59
C THR A 167 -10.18 -1.70 -8.68
N GLU A 168 -10.89 -1.71 -7.56
CA GLU A 168 -12.29 -2.08 -7.45
C GLU A 168 -13.22 -0.86 -7.44
N LYS A 169 -14.51 -1.13 -7.66
CA LYS A 169 -15.60 -0.18 -7.45
C LYS A 169 -15.68 0.27 -5.98
N GLN A 170 -16.21 1.46 -5.72
CA GLN A 170 -16.27 2.01 -4.36
C GLN A 170 -17.04 1.10 -3.38
N ALA A 171 -18.15 0.50 -3.81
CA ALA A 171 -18.93 -0.40 -2.96
C ALA A 171 -18.12 -1.64 -2.52
N VAL A 172 -17.23 -2.14 -3.39
CA VAL A 172 -16.37 -3.29 -3.10
C VAL A 172 -15.20 -2.88 -2.20
N ALA A 173 -14.64 -1.68 -2.39
CA ALA A 173 -13.64 -1.11 -1.46
C ALA A 173 -14.19 -0.99 -0.03
N ASN A 174 -15.47 -0.58 0.09
CA ASN A 174 -16.17 -0.51 1.36
C ASN A 174 -16.37 -1.90 1.97
N ASP A 175 -16.70 -2.92 1.17
CA ASP A 175 -16.82 -4.32 1.62
C ASP A 175 -15.49 -4.86 2.14
N TYR A 176 -14.38 -4.66 1.41
CA TYR A 176 -13.04 -5.04 1.90
C TYR A 176 -12.69 -4.35 3.21
N THR A 177 -12.98 -3.06 3.34
CA THR A 177 -12.75 -2.30 4.58
C THR A 177 -13.60 -2.84 5.73
N ALA A 178 -14.88 -3.15 5.49
CA ALA A 178 -15.76 -3.73 6.50
C ALA A 178 -15.26 -5.11 6.97
N ARG A 179 -14.81 -5.96 6.03
CA ARG A 179 -14.19 -7.27 6.35
C ARG A 179 -12.93 -7.12 7.18
N LEU A 180 -12.02 -6.22 6.79
CA LEU A 180 -10.80 -5.94 7.55
C LEU A 180 -11.12 -5.44 8.96
N SER A 181 -12.11 -4.57 9.11
CA SER A 181 -12.59 -4.11 10.43
C SER A 181 -13.09 -5.26 11.30
N ALA A 182 -13.91 -6.17 10.74
CA ALA A 182 -14.36 -7.37 11.44
C ALA A 182 -13.19 -8.30 11.81
N GLY A 183 -12.15 -8.36 10.97
CA GLY A 183 -10.89 -9.04 11.26
C GLY A 183 -10.18 -8.45 12.48
N VAL A 184 -10.06 -7.12 12.55
CA VAL A 184 -9.44 -6.41 13.69
C VAL A 184 -10.20 -6.63 15.00
N GLU A 185 -11.53 -6.68 14.96
CA GLU A 185 -12.33 -7.04 16.14
C GLU A 185 -12.02 -8.47 16.61
N SER A 186 -11.84 -9.39 15.66
CA SER A 186 -11.45 -10.78 15.95
C SER A 186 -10.03 -10.85 16.53
N TYR A 187 -9.10 -10.01 16.04
CA TYR A 187 -7.76 -9.86 16.59
C TYR A 187 -7.79 -9.39 18.05
N GLN A 188 -8.60 -8.39 18.36
CA GLN A 188 -8.73 -7.88 19.73
C GLN A 188 -9.29 -8.94 20.69
N LYS A 189 -10.29 -9.72 20.26
CA LYS A 189 -10.85 -10.82 21.06
C LYS A 189 -9.78 -11.88 21.37
N LEU A 190 -8.98 -12.26 20.37
CA LEU A 190 -7.87 -13.19 20.54
C LEU A 190 -6.81 -12.63 21.50
N THR A 191 -6.39 -11.39 21.31
CA THR A 191 -5.41 -10.73 22.19
C THR A 191 -5.90 -10.70 23.64
N ASN A 192 -7.17 -10.38 23.88
CA ASN A 192 -7.75 -10.40 25.22
C ASN A 192 -7.78 -11.82 25.81
N ALA A 193 -8.15 -12.84 25.03
CA ALA A 193 -8.12 -14.23 25.49
C ALA A 193 -6.70 -14.69 25.83
N ALA A 194 -5.70 -14.29 25.05
CA ALA A 194 -4.30 -14.57 25.33
C ALA A 194 -3.83 -13.85 26.60
N TYR A 195 -4.13 -12.56 26.74
CA TYR A 195 -3.77 -11.77 27.91
C TYR A 195 -4.46 -12.26 29.19
N ALA A 196 -5.68 -12.79 29.12
CA ALA A 196 -6.34 -13.42 30.26
C ALA A 196 -5.55 -14.62 30.82
N LYS A 197 -4.77 -15.32 29.99
CA LYS A 197 -3.86 -16.39 30.43
C LYS A 197 -2.46 -15.91 30.78
N LEU A 198 -1.95 -14.90 30.05
CA LEU A 198 -0.54 -14.49 30.09
C LEU A 198 -0.23 -13.35 31.07
N LEU A 199 -1.17 -12.45 31.35
CA LEU A 199 -0.95 -11.27 32.22
C LEU A 199 -1.09 -11.55 33.72
N PRO A 200 -2.09 -12.31 34.21
CA PRO A 200 -2.30 -12.46 35.64
C PRO A 200 -1.10 -13.10 36.33
N LYS A 201 -0.55 -12.39 37.32
CA LYS A 201 0.35 -12.97 38.34
C LYS A 201 -0.41 -13.48 39.56
N THR A 202 -1.68 -13.11 39.68
CA THR A 202 -2.62 -13.50 40.74
C THR A 202 -3.84 -14.18 40.12
N LYS A 203 -4.85 -14.53 40.92
CA LYS A 203 -6.12 -15.11 40.42
C LYS A 203 -7.08 -14.08 39.81
N GLU A 204 -6.72 -12.79 39.82
CA GLU A 204 -7.58 -11.73 39.29
C GLU A 204 -7.46 -11.65 37.76
N ALA A 205 -8.60 -11.53 37.09
CA ALA A 205 -8.64 -11.33 35.65
C ALA A 205 -8.07 -9.94 35.30
N PRO A 206 -7.28 -9.82 34.22
CA PRO A 206 -6.80 -8.52 33.80
C PRO A 206 -7.96 -7.69 33.23
N PRO A 207 -7.90 -6.34 33.29
CA PRO A 207 -8.87 -5.49 32.62
C PRO A 207 -8.94 -5.79 31.12
N THR A 208 -10.12 -5.63 30.52
CA THR A 208 -10.28 -5.76 29.06
C THR A 208 -9.44 -4.72 28.33
N HIS A 209 -8.63 -5.18 27.38
CA HIS A 209 -7.85 -4.33 26.50
C HIS A 209 -8.63 -3.94 25.25
N TYR A 210 -8.51 -2.67 24.88
CA TYR A 210 -9.06 -2.12 23.65
C TYR A 210 -7.95 -1.57 22.77
N PHE A 211 -8.01 -1.84 21.47
CA PHE A 211 -7.12 -1.23 20.49
C PHE A 211 -7.55 0.20 20.21
N CYS A 212 -6.61 1.13 20.30
CA CYS A 212 -6.78 2.49 19.83
C CYS A 212 -6.53 2.56 18.31
N SER A 213 -7.45 2.06 17.47
CA SER A 213 -7.23 1.99 16.01
C SER A 213 -7.24 3.36 15.29
N LEU A 214 -7.54 4.45 16.02
CA LEU A 214 -7.70 5.81 15.47
C LEU A 214 -6.63 6.80 16.00
N LEU A 215 -5.47 6.29 16.45
CA LEU A 215 -4.37 7.13 16.94
C LEU A 215 -3.85 8.10 15.88
N ASN A 216 -3.93 7.74 14.60
CA ASN A 216 -3.53 8.60 13.47
C ASN A 216 -4.31 9.93 13.44
N ILE A 217 -5.59 9.92 13.79
CA ILE A 217 -6.43 11.11 13.92
C ILE A 217 -6.51 11.59 15.38
N SER A 218 -5.60 11.11 16.23
CA SER A 218 -5.48 11.37 17.66
C SER A 218 -6.74 10.99 18.47
N MET A 219 -7.42 9.91 18.13
CA MET A 219 -8.61 9.44 18.86
C MET A 219 -8.36 8.12 19.57
N CYS A 220 -8.75 8.04 20.83
CA CYS A 220 -8.90 6.79 21.54
C CYS A 220 -9.86 6.94 22.72
N VAL A 221 -10.97 6.19 22.69
CA VAL A 221 -12.04 6.28 23.70
C VAL A 221 -11.50 6.06 25.11
N VAL A 222 -10.62 5.07 25.32
CA VAL A 222 -10.08 4.72 26.64
C VAL A 222 -9.29 5.87 27.26
N THR A 223 -8.39 6.50 26.49
CA THR A 223 -7.51 7.57 26.98
C THR A 223 -8.22 8.92 27.07
N GLU A 224 -9.40 9.02 26.46
CA GLU A 224 -10.28 10.19 26.50
C GLU A 224 -11.33 10.10 27.62
N ASP A 225 -11.71 8.92 28.08
CA ASP A 225 -12.76 8.79 29.10
C ASP A 225 -12.23 8.48 30.50
N LEU A 226 -10.98 8.03 30.63
CA LEU A 226 -10.38 7.63 31.90
C LEU A 226 -9.26 8.58 32.35
N SER A 227 -9.25 8.91 33.64
CA SER A 227 -8.15 9.63 34.30
C SER A 227 -6.99 8.72 34.68
N GLU A 228 -7.23 7.42 34.75
CA GLU A 228 -6.24 6.38 35.03
C GLU A 228 -6.48 5.17 34.11
N PHE A 229 -5.42 4.70 33.46
CA PHE A 229 -5.50 3.56 32.54
C PHE A 229 -4.14 2.87 32.39
N THR A 230 -4.16 1.65 31.85
CA THR A 230 -2.94 0.90 31.53
C THR A 230 -2.72 0.83 30.02
N VAL A 231 -1.45 0.83 29.62
CA VAL A 231 -1.02 0.72 28.23
C VAL A 231 -0.15 -0.51 28.12
N THR A 232 -0.68 -1.58 27.50
CA THR A 232 0.08 -2.81 27.27
C THR A 232 0.53 -2.86 25.83
N LEU A 233 1.84 -2.94 25.62
CA LEU A 233 2.48 -2.92 24.30
C LEU A 233 3.15 -4.26 24.07
N TYR A 234 2.98 -4.83 22.89
CA TYR A 234 3.59 -6.09 22.48
C TYR A 234 4.62 -5.84 21.39
N ASN A 235 5.79 -6.46 21.52
CA ASN A 235 6.86 -6.41 20.55
C ASN A 235 6.91 -7.72 19.75
N PRO A 236 6.46 -7.74 18.49
CA PRO A 236 6.52 -8.94 17.65
C PRO A 236 7.93 -9.25 17.11
N LEU A 237 8.92 -8.38 17.34
CA LEU A 237 10.28 -8.59 16.84
C LEU A 237 11.10 -9.43 17.83
N ALA A 238 12.07 -10.17 17.30
CA ALA A 238 13.03 -10.96 18.06
C ALA A 238 14.21 -10.12 18.61
N GLN A 239 14.04 -8.80 18.72
CA GLN A 239 15.03 -7.87 19.24
C GLN A 239 14.38 -6.88 20.20
N LEU A 240 15.17 -6.32 21.12
CA LEU A 240 14.71 -5.27 22.02
C LEU A 240 14.25 -4.06 21.19
N VAL A 241 13.07 -3.54 21.50
CA VAL A 241 12.54 -2.34 20.83
C VAL A 241 12.43 -1.22 21.87
N SER A 242 13.12 -0.11 21.59
CA SER A 242 12.82 1.18 22.20
C SER A 242 12.02 2.02 21.20
N ASN A 243 10.90 2.59 21.62
CA ASN A 243 10.09 3.43 20.73
C ASN A 243 9.33 4.50 21.53
N TRP A 244 8.65 5.40 20.84
CA TRP A 244 7.86 6.48 21.43
C TRP A 244 6.38 6.18 21.31
N VAL A 245 5.67 6.22 22.43
CA VAL A 245 4.21 6.09 22.47
C VAL A 245 3.60 7.48 22.49
N ARG A 246 2.57 7.69 21.65
CA ARG A 246 1.77 8.92 21.57
C ARG A 246 0.31 8.58 21.83
N LEU A 247 -0.28 9.14 22.89
CA LEU A 247 -1.68 8.88 23.26
C LEU A 247 -2.49 10.18 23.31
N PRO A 248 -3.67 10.23 22.68
CA PRO A 248 -4.54 11.38 22.78
C PRO A 248 -5.20 11.46 24.15
N VAL A 249 -5.15 12.62 24.76
CA VAL A 249 -5.57 12.83 26.15
C VAL A 249 -6.29 14.17 26.31
N ILE A 250 -7.13 14.28 27.34
CA ILE A 250 -7.83 15.53 27.67
C ILE A 250 -6.96 16.41 28.58
N GLY A 251 -6.27 15.81 29.55
CA GLY A 251 -5.47 16.52 30.54
C GLY A 251 -4.23 17.20 29.97
N SER A 252 -3.67 18.11 30.76
CA SER A 252 -2.44 18.83 30.45
C SER A 252 -1.19 18.26 31.13
N SER A 253 -1.36 17.32 32.08
CA SER A 253 -0.25 16.65 32.75
C SER A 253 -0.60 15.22 33.14
N TYR A 254 0.40 14.34 33.07
CA TYR A 254 0.28 12.90 33.32
C TYR A 254 1.57 12.36 33.93
N THR A 255 1.42 11.45 34.89
CA THR A 255 2.49 10.57 35.37
C THR A 255 2.36 9.22 34.67
N VAL A 256 3.49 8.69 34.23
CA VAL A 256 3.57 7.34 33.64
C VAL A 256 4.55 6.53 34.46
N LEU A 257 4.13 5.35 34.93
CA LEU A 257 5.01 4.38 35.57
C LEU A 257 5.31 3.23 34.60
N GLY A 258 6.55 2.79 34.58
CA GLY A 258 6.99 1.65 33.80
C GLY A 258 6.54 0.30 34.38
N PRO A 259 6.88 -0.82 33.71
CA PRO A 259 6.58 -2.17 34.20
C PRO A 259 7.23 -2.52 35.55
N ASP A 260 8.29 -1.80 35.91
CA ASP A 260 9.03 -1.87 37.17
C ASP A 260 8.50 -0.87 38.23
N LEU A 261 7.39 -0.18 37.92
CA LEU A 261 6.77 0.86 38.73
C LEU A 261 7.61 2.13 38.92
N ASN A 262 8.70 2.30 38.17
CA ASN A 262 9.48 3.52 38.19
C ASN A 262 8.87 4.59 37.27
N PRO A 263 8.91 5.88 37.65
CA PRO A 263 8.43 6.96 36.79
C PRO A 263 9.20 7.05 35.47
N VAL A 264 8.46 7.23 34.38
CA VAL A 264 8.98 7.47 33.02
C VAL A 264 8.83 8.95 32.69
N GLN A 265 9.82 9.54 32.03
CA GLN A 265 9.73 10.92 31.58
C GLN A 265 8.60 11.09 30.56
N THR A 266 7.74 12.09 30.79
CA THR A 266 6.60 12.39 29.92
C THR A 266 6.73 13.78 29.29
N GLN A 267 6.05 13.95 28.15
CA GLN A 267 5.83 15.25 27.52
C GLN A 267 4.38 15.30 27.05
N VAL A 268 3.68 16.40 27.33
CA VAL A 268 2.32 16.65 26.83
C VAL A 268 2.38 17.82 25.86
N ILE A 269 1.85 17.64 24.66
CA ILE A 269 1.76 18.71 23.65
C ILE A 269 0.33 18.88 23.17
N ALA A 270 -0.04 20.09 22.75
CA ALA A 270 -1.36 20.33 22.17
C ALA A 270 -1.49 19.63 20.81
N ILE A 271 -2.68 19.07 20.53
CA ILE A 271 -3.01 18.50 19.22
C ILE A 271 -3.04 19.64 18.19
N SER A 272 -2.42 19.41 17.03
CA SER A 272 -2.32 20.41 15.96
C SER A 272 -3.70 20.84 15.43
N SER A 273 -3.81 22.09 14.97
CA SER A 273 -5.06 22.59 14.40
C SER A 273 -5.50 21.81 13.16
N SER A 274 -4.55 21.28 12.37
CA SER A 274 -4.84 20.42 11.22
C SER A 274 -5.52 19.12 11.64
N THR A 275 -5.02 18.46 12.67
CA THR A 275 -5.63 17.24 13.22
C THR A 275 -7.02 17.52 13.81
N LYS A 276 -7.19 18.65 14.50
CA LYS A 276 -8.50 19.06 15.05
C LYS A 276 -9.57 19.30 13.98
N ARG A 277 -9.16 19.61 12.73
CA ARG A 277 -10.07 19.85 11.59
C ARG A 277 -10.47 18.58 10.82
N ILE A 278 -9.89 17.42 11.13
CA ILE A 278 -10.27 16.16 10.46
C ILE A 278 -11.74 15.85 10.79
N PRO A 279 -12.65 15.70 9.80
CA PRO A 279 -14.08 15.55 10.02
C PRO A 279 -14.46 14.36 10.90
N GLU A 280 -13.75 13.24 10.73
CA GLU A 280 -13.93 12.00 11.49
C GLU A 280 -13.66 12.21 12.99
N ARG A 281 -12.93 13.27 13.36
CA ARG A 281 -12.60 13.62 14.75
C ARG A 281 -13.74 14.26 15.54
N ARG A 282 -14.87 14.60 14.92
CA ARG A 282 -15.96 15.39 15.56
C ARG A 282 -16.46 14.92 16.94
N ARG A 283 -16.26 13.64 17.29
CA ARG A 283 -16.67 13.05 18.58
C ARG A 283 -15.55 12.98 19.62
N SER A 284 -14.33 13.36 19.27
CA SER A 284 -13.17 13.30 20.17
C SER A 284 -13.17 14.45 21.18
N LYS A 285 -12.88 14.14 22.43
CA LYS A 285 -12.66 15.06 23.55
C LYS A 285 -11.19 15.45 23.70
N ALA A 286 -10.26 14.64 23.20
CA ALA A 286 -8.82 14.86 23.36
C ALA A 286 -8.38 16.23 22.82
N GLN A 287 -7.58 16.95 23.62
CA GLN A 287 -7.00 18.25 23.26
C GLN A 287 -5.48 18.19 23.15
N ASN A 288 -4.87 17.21 23.81
CA ASN A 288 -3.43 17.07 23.95
C ASN A 288 -2.98 15.65 23.56
N THR A 289 -1.68 15.49 23.36
CA THR A 289 -1.01 14.21 23.13
C THR A 289 0.03 14.00 24.22
N LEU A 290 -0.12 12.91 24.97
CA LEU A 290 0.87 12.40 25.92
C LEU A 290 1.93 11.60 25.16
N ILE A 291 3.20 11.87 25.46
CA ILE A 291 4.36 11.26 24.81
C ILE A 291 5.29 10.72 25.89
N PHE A 292 5.73 9.48 25.73
CA PHE A 292 6.75 8.85 26.58
C PHE A 292 7.49 7.75 25.82
N GLU A 293 8.73 7.47 26.24
CA GLU A 293 9.55 6.39 25.68
C GLU A 293 9.15 5.05 26.30
N VAL A 294 9.15 4.00 25.50
CA VAL A 294 8.90 2.62 25.94
C VAL A 294 10.04 1.70 25.53
N LYS A 295 10.29 0.66 26.33
CA LYS A 295 11.27 -0.39 26.06
C LYS A 295 10.61 -1.74 26.24
N ILE A 296 10.59 -2.54 25.19
CA ILE A 296 9.84 -3.81 25.14
C ILE A 296 10.78 -4.93 24.70
N GLN A 297 10.84 -5.98 25.51
CA GLN A 297 11.69 -7.14 25.27
C GLN A 297 11.30 -7.89 23.99
N PRO A 298 12.24 -8.63 23.35
CA PRO A 298 11.96 -9.49 22.21
C PRO A 298 10.75 -10.40 22.44
N LEU A 299 9.82 -10.46 21.47
CA LEU A 299 8.63 -11.34 21.50
C LEU A 299 7.80 -11.23 22.80
N GLY A 300 7.91 -10.12 23.52
CA GLY A 300 7.31 -9.91 24.83
C GLY A 300 6.36 -8.72 24.85
N PHE A 301 5.75 -8.49 26.01
CA PHE A 301 4.93 -7.32 26.29
C PHE A 301 5.43 -6.57 27.51
N ALA A 302 5.07 -5.29 27.58
CA ALA A 302 5.33 -4.40 28.71
C ALA A 302 4.06 -3.59 29.01
N THR A 303 3.73 -3.43 30.29
CA THR A 303 2.57 -2.66 30.74
C THR A 303 3.03 -1.40 31.46
N TYR A 304 2.53 -0.26 31.01
CA TYR A 304 2.74 1.05 31.60
C TYR A 304 1.46 1.54 32.27
N PHE A 305 1.59 2.26 33.37
CA PHE A 305 0.46 2.78 34.16
C PHE A 305 0.41 4.29 34.01
N VAL A 306 -0.72 4.82 33.55
CA VAL A 306 -0.87 6.23 33.21
C VAL A 306 -1.92 6.86 34.11
N GLN A 307 -1.57 7.97 34.76
CA GLN A 307 -2.47 8.72 35.64
C GLN A 307 -2.40 10.22 35.34
N MET A 308 -3.56 10.86 35.20
CA MET A 308 -3.65 12.31 35.01
C MET A 308 -3.24 13.05 36.28
N THR A 309 -2.44 14.11 36.14
CA THR A 309 -1.95 14.94 37.27
C THR A 309 -2.13 16.43 37.01
N THR A 310 -1.85 17.27 38.01
CA THR A 310 -2.14 18.72 38.03
C THR A 310 -0.90 19.63 38.01
N ARG A 311 0.33 19.13 37.75
CA ARG A 311 1.57 19.97 37.73
C ARG A 311 2.45 19.74 36.49
N ILE A 312 3.14 20.79 36.00
CA ILE A 312 3.91 20.85 34.73
C ILE A 312 5.34 21.39 34.98
N SER A 313 6.38 20.88 34.27
CA SER A 313 7.66 21.59 34.02
C SER A 313 8.40 21.06 32.77
N ASN A 314 9.16 21.92 32.07
CA ASN A 314 9.79 21.72 30.74
C ASN A 314 11.24 22.24 30.76
N LEU A 315 12.17 21.61 30.04
CA LEU A 315 13.44 22.22 29.61
C LEU A 315 13.97 21.68 28.26
N GLU A 316 14.74 22.56 27.63
CA GLU A 316 15.12 22.68 26.22
C GLU A 316 16.17 21.67 25.70
N SER A 317 16.21 21.46 24.38
CA SER A 317 17.43 21.06 23.67
C SER A 317 17.48 21.69 22.27
N LYS A 318 18.70 21.97 21.79
CA LYS A 318 19.00 22.69 20.53
C LYS A 318 19.88 21.81 19.63
N VAL A 319 19.36 21.33 18.49
CA VAL A 319 20.13 20.81 17.34
C VAL A 319 19.31 20.96 16.04
N SER A 320 19.95 21.21 14.88
CA SER A 320 19.29 21.35 13.54
C SER A 320 20.11 20.73 12.38
N ALA A 321 19.43 20.26 11.32
CA ALA A 321 20.00 19.77 10.04
C ALA A 321 19.13 20.24 8.82
N SER A 322 19.68 20.26 7.59
CA SER A 322 19.02 20.82 6.38
C SER A 322 18.69 19.76 5.31
N VAL A 323 17.40 19.59 4.99
CA VAL A 323 16.85 18.80 3.87
C VAL A 323 15.76 19.63 3.21
N ALA A 324 15.79 19.78 1.88
CA ALA A 324 14.76 20.51 1.13
C ALA A 324 13.65 19.55 0.68
N GLN A 325 12.42 19.86 1.08
CA GLN A 325 11.25 19.05 0.83
C GLN A 325 10.07 19.94 0.43
N ASP A 326 9.37 19.57 -0.65
CA ASP A 326 8.18 20.26 -1.15
C ASP A 326 7.09 19.28 -1.59
N TYR A 327 5.89 19.82 -1.80
CA TYR A 327 4.72 19.09 -2.30
C TYR A 327 4.29 19.61 -3.66
N TYR A 328 3.92 18.71 -4.55
CA TYR A 328 3.44 19.02 -5.88
C TYR A 328 2.21 18.18 -6.23
N TYR A 329 1.57 18.51 -7.35
CA TYR A 329 0.56 17.64 -7.93
C TYR A 329 0.65 17.58 -9.45
N TYR A 330 0.34 16.43 -10.02
CA TYR A 330 0.03 16.30 -11.45
C TYR A 330 -1.47 16.43 -11.66
N ILE A 331 -1.86 17.07 -12.77
CA ILE A 331 -3.25 17.05 -13.24
C ILE A 331 -3.45 15.74 -14.00
N GLY A 332 -4.44 14.94 -13.64
CA GLY A 332 -4.76 13.72 -14.38
C GLY A 332 -5.32 14.05 -15.77
N HIS A 333 -4.87 13.34 -16.81
CA HIS A 333 -5.33 13.57 -18.17
C HIS A 333 -6.86 13.28 -18.32
N PRO A 334 -7.68 14.22 -18.83
CA PRO A 334 -9.14 14.08 -18.91
C PRO A 334 -9.59 13.33 -20.19
N GLY A 335 -9.05 12.15 -20.40
CA GLY A 335 -9.29 11.35 -21.60
C GLY A 335 -10.69 10.73 -21.68
N ASN A 336 -11.15 10.38 -22.89
CA ASN A 336 -12.39 9.62 -23.13
C ASN A 336 -12.14 8.15 -23.50
N ASN A 337 -10.88 7.73 -23.56
CA ASN A 337 -10.42 6.36 -23.86
C ASN A 337 -10.83 5.81 -25.25
N SER A 338 -11.21 6.66 -26.21
CA SER A 338 -11.52 6.25 -27.58
C SER A 338 -10.35 5.61 -28.30
N ASP A 339 -9.12 6.03 -27.97
CA ASP A 339 -7.87 5.54 -28.51
C ASP A 339 -6.73 5.76 -27.50
N THR A 340 -5.49 5.43 -27.91
CA THR A 340 -4.32 5.55 -27.02
C THR A 340 -3.98 6.99 -26.65
N ASN A 341 -4.23 7.96 -27.53
CA ASN A 341 -3.91 9.37 -27.29
C ASN A 341 -4.95 10.03 -26.37
N THR A 342 -6.16 9.48 -26.30
CA THR A 342 -7.24 9.95 -25.43
C THR A 342 -7.38 9.15 -24.13
N GLN A 343 -6.35 8.40 -23.72
CA GLN A 343 -6.33 7.66 -22.45
C GLN A 343 -6.45 8.58 -21.22
N ALA A 344 -7.37 8.29 -20.30
CA ALA A 344 -7.48 9.00 -19.03
C ALA A 344 -6.56 8.43 -17.95
N SER A 345 -6.26 9.24 -16.93
CA SER A 345 -5.66 8.77 -15.67
C SER A 345 -6.76 8.33 -14.70
N ASN A 346 -6.64 7.14 -14.09
CA ASN A 346 -7.57 6.67 -13.06
C ASN A 346 -6.95 5.56 -12.16
N ASN A 347 -7.76 4.64 -11.60
CA ASN A 347 -7.33 3.62 -10.64
C ASN A 347 -6.09 2.84 -11.10
N TYR A 348 -6.04 2.37 -12.35
CA TYR A 348 -4.91 1.62 -12.88
C TYR A 348 -3.83 2.55 -13.43
N ILE A 349 -4.24 3.47 -14.29
CA ILE A 349 -3.32 4.26 -15.11
C ILE A 349 -2.95 5.57 -14.43
N PHE A 350 -1.65 5.85 -14.40
CA PHE A 350 -1.13 7.19 -14.13
C PHE A 350 -0.74 7.83 -15.47
N ARG A 351 -1.48 8.88 -15.85
CA ARG A 351 -1.17 9.68 -17.04
C ARG A 351 -1.26 11.17 -16.69
N PRO A 352 -0.14 11.81 -16.33
CA PRO A 352 -0.15 13.24 -16.05
C PRO A 352 -0.42 14.03 -17.33
N LEU A 353 -1.20 15.12 -17.23
CA LEU A 353 -1.51 16.01 -18.35
C LEU A 353 -0.25 16.71 -18.89
N ASN A 354 0.68 17.02 -18.00
CA ASN A 354 1.96 17.65 -18.31
C ASN A 354 3.10 16.88 -17.63
N ASN A 355 4.29 16.89 -18.25
CA ASN A 355 5.49 16.29 -17.67
C ASN A 355 6.09 17.10 -16.50
N THR A 356 5.57 18.31 -16.25
CA THR A 356 5.96 19.15 -15.12
C THR A 356 4.83 19.19 -14.09
N PRO A 357 5.09 18.85 -12.81
CA PRO A 357 4.07 18.95 -11.79
C PRO A 357 3.83 20.41 -11.40
N SER A 358 2.63 20.70 -10.91
CA SER A 358 2.27 22.02 -10.38
C SER A 358 2.59 22.10 -8.88
N SER A 359 3.10 23.23 -8.41
CA SER A 359 3.29 23.47 -6.98
C SER A 359 1.95 23.59 -6.27
N VAL A 360 1.86 23.06 -5.04
CA VAL A 360 0.69 23.23 -4.18
C VAL A 360 0.65 24.62 -3.52
N ASN A 361 1.80 25.33 -3.52
CA ASN A 361 1.95 26.64 -2.91
C ASN A 361 1.49 27.72 -3.91
N TYR A 362 0.30 28.27 -3.70
CA TYR A 362 -0.29 29.36 -4.49
C TYR A 362 0.37 30.72 -4.19
N LEU A 363 1.69 30.82 -4.36
CA LEU A 363 2.48 32.05 -4.11
C LEU A 363 2.56 32.50 -2.64
N MET A 364 2.07 31.71 -1.68
CA MET A 364 2.21 31.98 -0.25
C MET A 364 3.36 31.17 0.36
N PRO A 365 4.18 31.76 1.26
CA PRO A 365 5.20 31.02 1.98
C PRO A 365 4.59 29.94 2.89
N VAL A 366 5.27 28.81 3.01
CA VAL A 366 4.87 27.70 3.89
C VAL A 366 4.80 28.21 5.33
N LYS A 367 3.62 28.10 5.94
CA LYS A 367 3.45 28.50 7.35
C LYS A 367 4.06 27.41 8.22
N SER A 368 5.03 27.78 9.06
CA SER A 368 5.70 26.86 9.97
C SER A 368 5.49 27.25 11.43
N HIS A 369 5.35 26.26 12.30
CA HIS A 369 5.27 26.42 13.74
C HIS A 369 6.14 25.35 14.41
N ILE A 370 7.06 25.77 15.28
CA ILE A 370 8.01 24.87 15.93
C ILE A 370 7.55 24.61 17.36
N VAL A 371 7.43 23.34 17.72
CA VAL A 371 7.21 22.89 19.10
C VAL A 371 8.50 22.30 19.62
N LYS A 372 9.08 22.89 20.68
CA LYS A 372 10.26 22.35 21.36
C LYS A 372 9.85 21.75 22.70
N GLY A 373 10.21 20.49 22.93
CA GLY A 373 10.12 19.86 24.24
C GLY A 373 11.32 18.96 24.52
N PRO A 374 11.43 18.43 25.75
CA PRO A 374 12.57 17.64 26.20
C PRO A 374 12.69 16.27 25.51
N LEU A 375 11.58 15.72 24.99
CA LEU A 375 11.51 14.38 24.39
C LEU A 375 11.38 14.43 22.86
N VAL A 376 10.69 15.44 22.32
CA VAL A 376 10.47 15.60 20.88
C VAL A 376 10.48 17.07 20.48
N GLN A 377 11.07 17.34 19.32
CA GLN A 377 10.95 18.60 18.61
C GLN A 377 10.11 18.38 17.36
N GLU A 378 9.16 19.26 17.11
CA GLU A 378 8.26 19.16 15.96
C GLU A 378 8.29 20.44 15.12
N VAL A 379 8.30 20.29 13.80
CA VAL A 379 8.09 21.38 12.85
C VAL A 379 6.78 21.10 12.13
N HIS A 380 5.75 21.89 12.47
CA HIS A 380 4.43 21.82 11.87
C HIS A 380 4.42 22.74 10.66
N GLN A 381 4.12 22.21 9.48
CA GLN A 381 4.13 22.93 8.22
C GLN A 381 2.76 22.86 7.54
N VAL A 382 2.27 23.99 7.07
CA VAL A 382 1.06 24.10 6.26
C VAL A 382 1.45 24.67 4.91
N PHE A 383 1.37 23.82 3.88
CA PHE A 383 1.70 24.17 2.50
C PHE A 383 0.50 24.84 1.81
N CYS A 384 -0.67 24.22 1.97
CA CYS A 384 -1.95 24.77 1.52
C CYS A 384 -3.08 24.24 2.43
N PRO A 385 -4.34 24.71 2.27
CA PRO A 385 -5.45 24.30 3.15
C PRO A 385 -5.70 22.79 3.23
N TRP A 386 -5.28 22.03 2.20
CA TRP A 386 -5.48 20.59 2.05
C TRP A 386 -4.17 19.78 2.09
N ILE A 387 -3.02 20.40 2.42
CA ILE A 387 -1.73 19.70 2.64
C ILE A 387 -1.01 20.28 3.85
N THR A 388 -0.78 19.42 4.84
CA THR A 388 0.00 19.75 6.03
C THR A 388 0.99 18.63 6.34
N GLN A 389 2.03 18.97 7.09
CA GLN A 389 3.06 18.06 7.53
C GLN A 389 3.50 18.36 8.95
N VAL A 390 3.95 17.34 9.67
CA VAL A 390 4.69 17.48 10.91
C VAL A 390 5.98 16.66 10.80
N ILE A 391 7.12 17.34 10.84
CA ILE A 391 8.42 16.68 10.98
C ILE A 391 8.72 16.55 12.46
N ARG A 392 9.09 15.35 12.91
CA ARG A 392 9.39 15.05 14.30
C ARG A 392 10.80 14.50 14.43
N LEU A 393 11.55 15.10 15.33
CA LEU A 393 12.84 14.59 15.77
C LEU A 393 12.72 14.22 17.25
N TYR A 394 12.69 12.93 17.50
CA TYR A 394 12.68 12.40 18.85
C TYR A 394 14.09 12.37 19.44
N LYS A 395 14.18 12.50 20.77
CA LYS A 395 15.42 12.32 21.51
C LYS A 395 16.00 10.93 21.20
N SER A 396 17.30 10.87 20.92
CA SER A 396 18.04 9.63 20.63
C SER A 396 17.68 8.91 19.32
N ASN A 397 16.71 9.38 18.52
CA ASN A 397 16.49 8.84 17.17
C ASN A 397 17.54 9.38 16.20
N ASN A 398 18.03 8.53 15.31
CA ASN A 398 18.96 8.89 14.23
C ASN A 398 18.26 9.14 12.89
N PHE A 399 16.94 9.22 12.89
CA PHE A 399 16.09 9.49 11.74
C PHE A 399 15.01 10.50 12.12
N ALA A 400 14.43 11.16 11.14
CA ALA A 400 13.25 11.99 11.35
C ALA A 400 11.99 11.24 10.92
N GLU A 401 10.91 11.47 11.66
CA GLU A 401 9.57 11.03 11.29
C GLU A 401 8.86 12.18 10.57
N VAL A 402 8.23 11.89 9.44
CA VAL A 402 7.44 12.86 8.67
C VAL A 402 6.03 12.36 8.57
N GLU A 403 5.13 12.96 9.34
CA GLU A 403 3.70 12.74 9.18
C GLU A 403 3.15 13.76 8.19
N TRP A 404 2.47 13.28 7.15
CA TRP A 404 1.81 14.10 6.15
C TRP A 404 0.31 13.90 6.23
N THR A 405 -0.46 14.96 5.96
CA THR A 405 -1.92 14.92 5.82
C THR A 405 -2.29 15.60 4.51
N ALA A 406 -2.91 14.85 3.60
CA ALA A 406 -3.29 15.27 2.26
C ALA A 406 -4.79 15.05 2.03
N GLY A 407 -5.49 16.11 1.62
CA GLY A 407 -6.93 16.13 1.38
C GLY A 407 -7.67 17.12 2.28
N SER A 408 -8.94 17.46 1.98
CA SER A 408 -9.73 17.02 0.82
C SER A 408 -9.17 17.62 -0.47
N ILE A 409 -8.85 16.77 -1.45
CA ILE A 409 -8.30 17.22 -2.74
C ILE A 409 -9.39 18.01 -3.49
N PRO A 410 -9.19 19.30 -3.81
CA PRO A 410 -10.23 20.12 -4.43
C PRO A 410 -10.45 19.72 -5.89
N ILE A 411 -11.71 19.65 -6.31
CA ILE A 411 -12.11 19.30 -7.69
C ILE A 411 -13.07 20.33 -8.31
N HIS A 412 -13.33 21.45 -7.63
CA HIS A 412 -14.23 22.51 -8.11
C HIS A 412 -13.76 23.17 -9.42
N ASP A 413 -12.48 22.98 -9.77
CA ASP A 413 -11.86 23.40 -11.02
C ASP A 413 -11.98 22.36 -12.14
N ASN A 414 -12.76 21.29 -11.92
CA ASN A 414 -12.92 20.13 -12.82
C ASN A 414 -11.58 19.46 -13.19
N LYS A 415 -10.58 19.52 -12.30
CA LYS A 415 -9.27 18.89 -12.52
C LYS A 415 -9.00 17.83 -11.45
N GLY A 416 -8.84 16.59 -11.89
CA GLY A 416 -8.29 15.52 -11.05
C GLY A 416 -6.83 15.80 -10.71
N LYS A 417 -6.42 15.51 -9.47
CA LYS A 417 -5.08 15.83 -8.96
C LYS A 417 -4.45 14.61 -8.29
N GLU A 418 -3.17 14.44 -8.55
CA GLU A 418 -2.33 13.36 -8.02
C GLU A 418 -1.18 13.98 -7.23
N ILE A 419 -1.26 13.88 -5.90
CA ILE A 419 -0.36 14.58 -4.96
C ILE A 419 0.92 13.78 -4.81
N VAL A 420 2.05 14.46 -4.90
CA VAL A 420 3.37 13.89 -4.69
C VAL A 420 4.15 14.69 -3.65
N VAL A 421 4.94 14.00 -2.83
CA VAL A 421 6.02 14.62 -2.06
C VAL A 421 7.32 14.46 -2.83
N SER A 422 8.13 15.51 -2.86
CA SER A 422 9.41 15.54 -3.55
C SER A 422 10.52 15.91 -2.57
N TYR A 423 11.56 15.09 -2.55
CA TYR A 423 12.78 15.28 -1.80
C TYR A 423 13.92 15.62 -2.76
N GLN A 424 14.57 16.75 -2.53
CA GLN A 424 15.73 17.16 -3.33
C GLN A 424 17.00 17.12 -2.49
N THR A 425 17.99 16.40 -3.00
CA THR A 425 19.33 16.32 -2.42
C THR A 425 20.37 16.82 -3.43
N ASN A 426 21.62 16.95 -2.99
CA ASN A 426 22.77 17.24 -3.83
C ASN A 426 23.57 15.98 -4.22
N LEU A 427 23.02 14.79 -3.99
CA LEU A 427 23.65 13.50 -4.30
C LEU A 427 23.76 13.30 -5.81
N LYS A 428 24.88 12.73 -6.26
CA LYS A 428 25.10 12.32 -7.67
C LYS A 428 24.76 10.85 -7.84
N THR A 429 23.56 10.59 -8.34
CA THR A 429 22.96 9.25 -8.38
C THR A 429 23.07 8.59 -9.75
N ASN A 430 23.51 9.34 -10.76
CA ASN A 430 23.69 8.88 -12.14
C ASN A 430 22.39 8.27 -12.71
N ASN A 431 21.26 8.89 -12.39
CA ASN A 431 19.91 8.43 -12.75
C ASN A 431 19.53 7.04 -12.20
N LEU A 432 20.26 6.53 -11.21
CA LEU A 432 19.94 5.30 -10.51
C LEU A 432 19.15 5.60 -9.23
N PHE A 433 18.20 4.73 -8.96
CA PHE A 433 17.44 4.70 -7.72
C PHE A 433 17.01 3.27 -7.43
N TYR A 434 16.57 3.00 -6.21
CA TYR A 434 16.35 1.65 -5.74
C TYR A 434 15.00 1.55 -5.05
N THR A 435 14.22 0.53 -5.42
CA THR A 435 12.93 0.25 -4.78
C THR A 435 12.89 -1.19 -4.30
N ASP A 436 12.13 -1.45 -3.26
CA ASP A 436 11.89 -2.82 -2.82
C ASP A 436 10.92 -3.57 -3.75
N ALA A 437 11.08 -4.90 -3.81
CA ALA A 437 10.11 -5.83 -4.39
C ALA A 437 9.39 -6.54 -3.25
N ASN A 438 8.12 -6.16 -3.02
CA ASN A 438 7.24 -6.73 -1.99
C ASN A 438 7.83 -6.68 -0.56
N GLY A 439 8.61 -5.65 -0.23
CA GLY A 439 9.25 -5.51 1.07
C GLY A 439 10.47 -6.41 1.28
N ARG A 440 11.01 -7.03 0.22
CA ARG A 440 12.10 -8.00 0.31
C ARG A 440 13.34 -7.54 -0.47
N GLN A 441 13.49 -8.03 -1.70
CA GLN A 441 14.65 -7.76 -2.54
C GLN A 441 14.68 -6.30 -2.94
N ILE A 442 15.87 -5.73 -3.09
CA ILE A 442 16.05 -4.40 -3.65
C ILE A 442 16.33 -4.50 -5.14
N MET A 443 15.55 -3.75 -5.90
CA MET A 443 15.64 -3.66 -7.35
C MET A 443 16.31 -2.34 -7.72
N GLU A 444 17.40 -2.41 -8.47
CA GLU A 444 18.01 -1.25 -9.10
C GLU A 444 17.12 -0.78 -10.27
N ARG A 445 16.82 0.51 -10.29
CA ARG A 445 16.02 1.20 -11.30
C ARG A 445 16.87 2.27 -11.96
N LYS A 446 16.69 2.45 -13.26
CA LYS A 446 17.36 3.49 -14.04
C LYS A 446 16.34 4.29 -14.83
N LEU A 447 16.41 5.61 -14.72
CA LEU A 447 15.52 6.53 -15.42
C LEU A 447 15.55 6.27 -16.93
N ASN A 448 14.38 6.14 -17.54
CA ASN A 448 14.17 5.94 -18.99
C ASN A 448 14.90 4.72 -19.57
N TYR A 449 15.07 3.65 -18.78
CA TYR A 449 15.80 2.45 -19.20
C TYR A 449 15.04 1.16 -18.89
N ARG A 450 15.24 0.14 -19.74
CA ARG A 450 14.80 -1.24 -19.54
C ARG A 450 15.93 -2.19 -19.93
N PRO A 451 16.25 -3.22 -19.12
CA PRO A 451 17.36 -4.10 -19.40
C PRO A 451 17.10 -5.07 -20.56
N THR A 452 15.83 -5.37 -20.85
CA THR A 452 15.45 -6.44 -21.78
C THR A 452 14.95 -5.95 -23.14
N TRP A 453 14.68 -4.65 -23.32
CA TRP A 453 14.28 -4.08 -24.61
C TRP A 453 14.62 -2.59 -24.71
N THR A 454 14.69 -2.07 -25.93
CA THR A 454 14.83 -0.63 -26.18
C THR A 454 13.53 0.10 -25.87
N LEU A 455 13.53 0.92 -24.82
CA LEU A 455 12.35 1.66 -24.37
C LEU A 455 11.98 2.78 -25.36
N LYS A 456 10.77 2.72 -25.93
CA LYS A 456 10.11 3.85 -26.59
C LYS A 456 9.17 4.51 -25.59
N ASN A 457 9.66 5.52 -24.87
CA ASN A 457 8.92 6.07 -23.74
C ASN A 457 7.87 7.10 -24.18
N SER A 458 6.60 6.72 -24.16
CA SER A 458 5.48 7.64 -24.43
C SER A 458 5.11 8.52 -23.22
N GLU A 459 5.57 8.15 -22.01
CA GLU A 459 5.21 8.80 -20.75
C GLU A 459 6.44 8.85 -19.81
N PRO A 460 7.28 9.90 -19.92
CA PRO A 460 8.56 9.98 -19.20
C PRO A 460 8.42 10.07 -17.67
N ILE A 461 7.24 10.41 -17.18
CA ILE A 461 6.95 10.40 -15.74
C ILE A 461 6.40 9.02 -15.34
N ALA A 462 5.23 8.64 -15.85
CA ALA A 462 4.55 7.41 -15.44
C ALA A 462 5.34 6.13 -15.74
N GLY A 463 6.11 6.11 -16.83
CA GLY A 463 6.97 4.99 -17.20
C GLY A 463 8.20 4.80 -16.29
N ASN A 464 8.44 5.72 -15.35
CA ASN A 464 9.52 5.63 -14.37
C ASN A 464 9.03 5.52 -12.93
N TYR A 465 7.72 5.38 -12.71
CA TYR A 465 7.15 5.05 -11.42
C TYR A 465 7.23 3.53 -11.16
N TYR A 466 7.57 3.17 -9.93
CA TYR A 466 7.69 1.79 -9.45
C TYR A 466 6.93 1.62 -8.13
N PRO A 467 6.48 0.40 -7.79
CA PRO A 467 5.89 0.15 -6.48
C PRO A 467 6.96 0.25 -5.39
N VAL A 468 6.59 0.90 -4.29
CA VAL A 468 7.38 1.02 -3.06
C VAL A 468 6.50 0.48 -1.94
N ASN A 469 6.82 -0.71 -1.42
CA ASN A 469 6.05 -1.32 -0.33
C ASN A 469 6.67 -1.03 1.03
N THR A 470 7.97 -0.78 1.09
CA THR A 470 8.71 -0.52 2.34
C THR A 470 9.74 0.58 2.21
N LYS A 471 10.44 0.71 1.07
CA LYS A 471 11.50 1.70 0.94
C LYS A 471 11.90 2.04 -0.50
N ILE A 472 12.24 3.31 -0.67
CA ILE A 472 12.92 3.85 -1.84
C ILE A 472 14.19 4.57 -1.38
N PHE A 473 15.28 4.46 -2.13
CA PHE A 473 16.50 5.21 -1.83
C PHE A 473 17.30 5.55 -3.06
N ILE A 474 18.19 6.53 -2.89
CA ILE A 474 19.20 6.95 -3.85
C ILE A 474 20.57 6.94 -3.20
N LYS A 475 21.62 6.70 -3.99
CA LYS A 475 23.01 6.61 -3.51
C LYS A 475 23.93 7.46 -4.36
N ASP A 476 24.84 8.16 -3.70
CA ASP A 476 26.05 8.72 -4.31
C ASP A 476 27.20 7.75 -4.03
N VAL A 477 27.52 6.90 -5.01
CA VAL A 477 28.51 5.82 -4.86
C VAL A 477 29.92 6.39 -4.61
N MET A 478 30.21 7.59 -5.14
CA MET A 478 31.52 8.22 -4.96
C MET A 478 31.71 8.76 -3.54
N LYS A 479 30.63 9.20 -2.88
CA LYS A 479 30.65 9.73 -1.52
C LYS A 479 30.32 8.71 -0.44
N ASP A 480 29.87 7.51 -0.82
CA ASP A 480 29.32 6.50 0.08
C ASP A 480 28.18 7.04 0.98
N VAL A 481 27.29 7.85 0.39
CA VAL A 481 26.13 8.43 1.08
C VAL A 481 24.83 7.97 0.41
N GLN A 482 23.83 7.65 1.23
CA GLN A 482 22.50 7.21 0.83
C GLN A 482 21.44 8.11 1.46
N PHE A 483 20.42 8.49 0.68
CA PHE A 483 19.19 9.06 1.21
C PHE A 483 18.07 8.03 1.09
N THR A 484 17.44 7.68 2.21
CA THR A 484 16.41 6.63 2.28
C THR A 484 15.09 7.20 2.74
N VAL A 485 14.00 6.77 2.10
CA VAL A 485 12.64 6.99 2.58
C VAL A 485 11.98 5.63 2.84
N LEU A 486 11.57 5.38 4.08
CA LEU A 486 10.77 4.22 4.46
C LEU A 486 9.29 4.60 4.44
N THR A 487 8.45 3.76 3.85
CA THR A 487 7.00 4.00 3.71
C THR A 487 6.18 3.18 4.70
N ASP A 488 5.10 3.77 5.22
CA ASP A 488 4.13 3.08 6.06
C ASP A 488 3.15 2.18 5.27
N ARG A 489 2.99 2.47 3.97
CA ARG A 489 2.11 1.75 3.05
C ARG A 489 2.73 1.55 1.67
N SER A 490 2.04 0.77 0.86
CA SER A 490 2.35 0.64 -0.57
C SER A 490 2.02 1.93 -1.32
N GLN A 491 2.95 2.45 -2.11
CA GLN A 491 2.80 3.68 -2.91
C GLN A 491 3.58 3.57 -4.22
N GLY A 492 3.31 4.47 -5.16
CA GLY A 492 4.15 4.71 -6.32
C GLY A 492 5.28 5.68 -5.98
N GLY A 493 6.51 5.36 -6.38
CA GLY A 493 7.68 6.23 -6.21
C GLY A 493 8.63 6.22 -7.39
N SER A 494 9.46 7.26 -7.50
CA SER A 494 10.42 7.42 -8.58
C SER A 494 11.61 8.32 -8.19
N SER A 495 12.62 8.36 -9.06
CA SER A 495 13.66 9.38 -9.12
C SER A 495 13.68 9.97 -10.54
N LEU A 496 12.93 11.06 -10.73
CA LEU A 496 12.72 11.66 -12.06
C LEU A 496 13.87 12.57 -12.54
N ARG A 497 14.88 12.78 -11.69
CA ARG A 497 16.11 13.54 -11.97
C ARG A 497 17.20 13.14 -10.96
N ASP A 498 18.44 13.47 -11.26
CA ASP A 498 19.59 13.17 -10.38
C ASP A 498 19.40 13.76 -8.97
N GLY A 499 19.73 12.97 -7.94
CA GLY A 499 19.66 13.41 -6.53
C GLY A 499 18.24 13.63 -5.99
N HIS A 500 17.19 13.13 -6.67
CA HIS A 500 15.80 13.37 -6.31
C HIS A 500 15.04 12.08 -6.00
N VAL A 501 14.10 12.15 -5.05
CA VAL A 501 13.13 11.07 -4.76
C VAL A 501 11.74 11.68 -4.70
N GLU A 502 10.76 11.04 -5.34
CA GLU A 502 9.36 11.43 -5.29
C GLU A 502 8.48 10.24 -4.93
N LEU A 503 7.47 10.47 -4.09
CA LEU A 503 6.45 9.49 -3.71
C LEU A 503 5.06 10.08 -3.91
N MET A 504 4.18 9.34 -4.58
CA MET A 504 2.79 9.74 -4.77
C MET A 504 1.97 9.33 -3.54
N LEU A 505 1.34 10.32 -2.91
CA LEU A 505 0.67 10.20 -1.62
C LEU A 505 -0.80 9.82 -1.75
N HIS A 506 -1.51 10.54 -2.62
CA HIS A 506 -2.95 10.49 -2.73
C HIS A 506 -3.41 10.98 -4.10
N ARG A 507 -4.56 10.49 -4.58
CA ARG A 507 -5.08 10.73 -5.92
C ARG A 507 -6.59 10.93 -5.83
N ARG A 508 -7.11 11.93 -6.54
CA ARG A 508 -8.54 12.12 -6.75
C ARG A 508 -8.79 12.51 -8.20
N LEU A 509 -9.46 11.64 -8.94
CA LEU A 509 -9.59 11.69 -10.40
C LEU A 509 -11.08 11.73 -10.78
N LEU A 510 -11.35 12.25 -11.98
CA LEU A 510 -12.71 12.59 -12.42
C LEU A 510 -13.20 11.75 -13.60
N TYR A 511 -12.36 10.87 -14.14
CA TYR A 511 -12.64 10.08 -15.34
C TYR A 511 -12.23 8.62 -15.10
N ASP A 512 -12.95 7.69 -15.73
CA ASP A 512 -12.57 6.27 -15.79
C ASP A 512 -11.41 6.06 -16.79
N ASP A 513 -10.53 5.09 -16.55
CA ASP A 513 -9.39 4.80 -17.45
C ASP A 513 -9.67 3.69 -18.49
N GLY A 514 -10.91 3.20 -18.57
CA GLY A 514 -11.35 2.25 -19.60
C GLY A 514 -10.77 0.85 -19.42
N ARG A 515 -10.47 0.43 -18.18
CA ARG A 515 -10.00 -0.94 -17.87
C ARG A 515 -11.02 -1.83 -17.17
N GLY A 516 -12.28 -1.38 -17.05
CA GLY A 516 -13.42 -2.23 -16.69
C GLY A 516 -14.13 -1.88 -15.38
N VAL A 517 -13.53 -1.02 -14.54
CA VAL A 517 -14.15 -0.60 -13.26
C VAL A 517 -15.37 0.29 -13.50
N GLY A 518 -15.26 1.22 -14.45
CA GLY A 518 -16.37 2.11 -14.84
C GLY A 518 -16.71 3.15 -13.78
N GLU A 519 -15.75 3.53 -12.93
CA GLU A 519 -15.91 4.55 -11.88
C GLU A 519 -14.63 5.38 -11.77
N PRO A 520 -14.72 6.71 -11.62
CA PRO A 520 -13.56 7.53 -11.31
C PRO A 520 -13.08 7.29 -9.86
N LEU A 521 -11.77 7.40 -9.61
CA LEU A 521 -11.17 7.38 -8.28
C LEU A 521 -11.50 8.69 -7.54
N ASN A 522 -12.72 8.79 -7.05
CA ASN A 522 -13.27 9.99 -6.40
C ASN A 522 -13.74 9.68 -4.97
N GLU A 523 -12.82 9.17 -4.14
CA GLU A 523 -13.12 8.78 -2.76
C GLU A 523 -13.57 9.97 -1.90
N THR A 524 -14.62 9.77 -1.10
CA THR A 524 -15.15 10.77 -0.18
C THR A 524 -15.02 10.35 1.28
N GLY A 525 -14.83 11.33 2.16
CA GLY A 525 -14.81 11.15 3.61
C GLY A 525 -16.23 11.20 4.22
N ALA A 526 -16.29 11.19 5.55
CA ALA A 526 -17.57 11.15 6.28
C ALA A 526 -18.44 12.42 6.10
N ASP A 527 -17.85 13.52 5.65
CA ASP A 527 -18.50 14.80 5.35
C ASP A 527 -18.94 14.92 3.89
N GLY A 528 -18.71 13.89 3.06
CA GLY A 528 -18.99 13.91 1.62
C GLY A 528 -17.97 14.70 0.78
N HIS A 529 -16.97 15.33 1.40
CA HIS A 529 -15.85 15.92 0.70
C HIS A 529 -14.80 14.86 0.35
N GLY A 530 -13.75 15.23 -0.38
CA GLY A 530 -12.72 14.27 -0.79
C GLY A 530 -12.02 13.67 0.42
N LEU A 531 -11.75 12.37 0.37
CA LEU A 531 -11.13 11.63 1.47
C LEU A 531 -9.80 12.28 1.88
N ILE A 532 -9.61 12.47 3.19
CA ILE A 532 -8.36 12.95 3.79
C ILE A 532 -7.51 11.75 4.18
N ILE A 533 -6.25 11.75 3.75
CA ILE A 533 -5.29 10.68 4.04
C ILE A 533 -4.18 11.24 4.91
N ARG A 534 -3.86 10.51 5.97
CA ARG A 534 -2.69 10.74 6.80
C ARG A 534 -1.76 9.54 6.72
N GLY A 535 -0.47 9.81 6.58
CA GLY A 535 0.56 8.79 6.59
C GLY A 535 1.88 9.29 7.13
N MET A 536 2.85 8.38 7.21
CA MET A 536 4.12 8.58 7.87
C MET A 536 5.27 8.04 7.02
N TYR A 537 6.36 8.81 6.98
CA TYR A 537 7.66 8.36 6.48
C TYR A 537 8.73 8.44 7.55
N LEU A 538 9.73 7.58 7.41
CA LEU A 538 11.01 7.73 8.12
C LEU A 538 12.07 8.05 7.07
N TYR A 539 12.85 9.10 7.29
CA TYR A 539 14.01 9.39 6.45
C TYR A 539 15.30 9.41 7.25
N SER A 540 16.36 8.91 6.62
CA SER A 540 17.74 8.84 7.13
C SER A 540 18.74 9.14 6.03
#